data_AF-A0AA47PAD3-F1
#
_entry.id   AF-A0AA47PAD3-F1
#
_cell.length_a   1.000
_cell.length_b   1.000
_cell.length_c   1.000
_cell.angle_alpha   90.00
_cell.angle_beta   90.00
_cell.angle_gamma   90.00
#
_symmetry.space_group_name_H-M   'P 1'
#
loop_
_entity.id
_entity.type
_entity.pdbx_description
1 polymer ?
#
loop_
_entity_poly.entity_id
_entity_poly.type
_entity_poly.pdbx_seq_one_letter_code
_entity_poly.pdbx_strand_id
1 'polypeptide(L)'
;MFRQCATCCYSEIEAGLPQNPGLVTWQQWERERVCSEGKTFSHFVKRALTGTWEDLLKSFNEKLDALAKHQYIWIHQVEQCRALKNSLQDHEVVVHMDFSENYACKLNVEVQSFHFGGSRKQATIHTCMVYKSGMSQAYATISDSLRHDERAVWAHLKPVLDDILSDTAITTLHFMSDGPLTQYRNRKNFYLMCTLPFLRGIKEITWNFSEKAHGKGAPDGVGGSIKRSADAFVHQGGDIQGPQELFSFLEKSSSTVKFKWIAEDDIVRVDEAVPNALPVVKGTLGIHQITTDTPGKMCHREVSCFCLRLGLQCECGSPSLFDFHSGNAASSTSSTTSTTTEDLVGKMVIVSYDKKPFVGQVQNVVGEEIEVSCMQQIGKKNNFVWPQVSDVIYYFNSDVKAIIAEPEPSTSRSSKLSDEDWDTFVST
;
A
#
# COMPACT_ATOMS: atom_id res chain seq x y z
N MET A 1 14.16 -15.94 -11.51
CA MET A 1 13.04 -15.27 -10.82
C MET A 1 13.15 -13.75 -10.94
N PHE A 2 14.14 -13.11 -10.30
CA PHE A 2 14.37 -11.65 -10.39
C PHE A 2 15.47 -11.25 -11.39
N ARG A 3 15.81 -12.13 -12.36
CA ARG A 3 16.98 -11.98 -13.25
C ARG A 3 18.31 -11.74 -12.51
N GLN A 4 18.44 -12.22 -11.28
CA GLN A 4 19.64 -12.05 -10.44
C GLN A 4 20.67 -13.18 -10.58
N CYS A 5 20.41 -14.20 -11.40
CA CYS A 5 21.33 -15.30 -11.61
C CYS A 5 22.35 -14.96 -12.69
N ALA A 6 23.58 -15.47 -12.56
CA ALA A 6 24.67 -15.19 -13.49
C ALA A 6 24.38 -15.55 -14.96
N THR A 7 23.42 -16.46 -15.21
CA THR A 7 22.98 -16.87 -16.55
C THR A 7 21.88 -15.96 -17.12
N CYS A 8 21.08 -15.32 -16.27
CA CYS A 8 19.87 -14.61 -16.65
C CYS A 8 19.94 -13.09 -16.46
N CYS A 9 20.96 -12.57 -15.76
CA CYS A 9 21.13 -11.13 -15.54
C CYS A 9 21.69 -10.39 -16.76
N TYR A 10 22.17 -11.11 -17.78
CA TYR A 10 22.77 -10.54 -19.00
C TYR A 10 21.93 -10.78 -20.26
N SER A 11 20.73 -11.34 -20.12
CA SER A 11 19.83 -11.58 -21.26
C SER A 11 19.06 -10.31 -21.62
N GLU A 12 19.78 -9.29 -22.08
CA GLU A 12 19.16 -8.14 -22.73
C GLU A 12 18.57 -8.57 -24.08
N ILE A 13 17.49 -7.91 -24.50
CA ILE A 13 16.97 -8.15 -25.84
C ILE A 13 17.95 -7.53 -26.84
N GLU A 14 18.64 -8.39 -27.57
CA GLU A 14 19.43 -7.99 -28.73
C GLU A 14 18.47 -7.53 -29.83
N ALA A 15 18.44 -6.22 -30.07
CA ALA A 15 17.70 -5.63 -31.18
C ALA A 15 18.67 -5.26 -32.30
N GLY A 16 18.29 -5.54 -33.55
CA GLY A 16 19.03 -5.09 -34.71
C GLY A 16 19.02 -3.56 -34.79
N LEU A 17 20.16 -2.93 -34.55
CA LEU A 17 20.32 -1.49 -34.71
C LEU A 17 20.29 -1.13 -36.20
N PRO A 18 19.58 -0.05 -36.60
CA PRO A 18 19.64 0.40 -37.98
C PRO A 18 21.04 0.87 -38.34
N GLN A 19 21.46 0.58 -39.59
CA GLN A 19 22.81 0.91 -40.10
C GLN A 19 23.16 2.40 -40.04
N ASN A 20 22.14 3.27 -40.08
CA ASN A 20 22.27 4.71 -39.87
C ASN A 20 21.40 5.13 -38.68
N PRO A 21 21.93 5.16 -37.45
CA PRO A 21 21.15 5.50 -36.27
C PRO A 21 20.85 7.01 -36.25
N GLY A 22 19.65 7.37 -36.74
CA GLY A 22 19.05 8.68 -36.51
C GLY A 22 18.40 8.77 -35.12
N LEU A 23 17.98 9.98 -34.75
CA LEU A 23 17.13 10.16 -33.57
C LEU A 23 15.78 9.49 -33.79
N VAL A 24 15.30 8.81 -32.75
CA VAL A 24 13.98 8.20 -32.70
C VAL A 24 13.11 8.91 -31.69
N THR A 25 11.81 8.92 -31.96
CA THR A 25 10.81 9.47 -31.05
C THR A 25 9.91 8.35 -30.56
N TRP A 26 9.73 8.25 -29.25
CA TRP A 26 8.82 7.29 -28.62
C TRP A 26 7.95 7.98 -27.57
N GLN A 27 6.91 7.28 -27.10
CA GLN A 27 6.02 7.79 -26.07
C GLN A 27 6.10 6.94 -24.81
N GLN A 28 6.20 7.58 -23.64
CA GLN A 28 6.16 6.89 -22.35
C GLN A 28 5.28 7.61 -21.33
N TRP A 29 4.73 6.85 -20.40
CA TRP A 29 3.98 7.40 -19.26
C TRP A 29 4.96 7.89 -18.19
N GLU A 30 4.85 9.17 -17.85
CA GLU A 30 5.63 9.80 -16.80
C GLU A 30 4.71 10.43 -15.76
N ARG A 31 5.15 10.42 -14.51
CA ARG A 31 4.42 11.09 -13.44
C ARG A 31 4.72 12.58 -13.49
N GLU A 32 3.71 13.39 -13.77
CA GLU A 32 3.78 14.83 -13.73
C GLU A 32 3.16 15.36 -12.44
N ARG A 33 3.94 16.17 -11.70
CA ARG A 33 3.45 16.88 -10.53
C ARG A 33 2.95 18.26 -10.97
N VAL A 34 1.68 18.54 -10.69
CA VAL A 34 1.05 19.83 -10.92
C VAL A 34 0.69 20.43 -9.58
N CYS A 35 1.19 21.63 -9.32
CA CYS A 35 0.78 22.43 -8.18
C CYS A 35 -0.34 23.36 -8.61
N SER A 36 -1.53 23.18 -8.04
CA SER A 36 -2.65 24.10 -8.21
C SER A 36 -3.21 24.45 -6.84
N GLU A 37 -3.40 25.75 -6.58
CA GLU A 37 -4.01 26.26 -5.33
C GLU A 37 -3.35 25.72 -4.04
N GLY A 38 -2.02 25.57 -4.03
CA GLY A 38 -1.27 25.08 -2.86
C GLY A 38 -1.39 23.58 -2.60
N LYS A 39 -2.02 22.81 -3.50
CA LYS A 39 -2.06 21.35 -3.46
C LYS A 39 -1.25 20.77 -4.61
N THR A 40 -0.38 19.81 -4.31
CA THR A 40 0.39 19.08 -5.31
C THR A 40 -0.37 17.82 -5.70
N PHE A 41 -0.73 17.73 -6.97
CA PHE A 41 -1.33 16.54 -7.57
C PHE A 41 -0.31 15.87 -8.47
N SER A 42 -0.23 14.55 -8.42
CA SER A 42 0.55 13.79 -9.40
C SER A 42 -0.39 13.05 -10.33
N HIS A 43 -0.23 13.25 -11.64
CA HIS A 43 -0.98 12.51 -12.65
C HIS A 43 -0.01 11.91 -13.67
N PHE A 44 -0.43 10.85 -14.35
CA PHE A 44 0.39 10.24 -15.40
C PHE A 44 0.07 10.91 -16.73
N VAL A 45 1.11 11.40 -17.40
CA VAL A 45 1.02 12.00 -18.73
C VAL A 45 1.86 11.19 -19.70
N LYS A 46 1.36 11.09 -20.93
CA LYS A 46 2.09 10.46 -22.01
C LYS A 46 3.01 11.51 -22.64
N ARG A 47 4.31 11.44 -22.37
CA ARG A 47 5.29 12.34 -22.99
C ARG A 47 5.90 11.70 -24.22
N ALA A 48 6.11 12.52 -25.25
CA ALA A 48 6.96 12.17 -26.37
C ALA A 48 8.41 12.49 -26.00
N LEU A 49 9.29 11.51 -26.14
CA LEU A 49 10.73 11.64 -25.95
C LEU A 49 11.42 11.42 -27.27
N THR A 50 12.53 12.12 -27.48
CA THR A 50 13.40 11.96 -28.64
C THR A 50 14.81 11.67 -28.14
N GLY A 51 15.44 10.64 -28.69
CA GLY A 51 16.76 10.19 -28.28
C GLY A 51 17.36 9.20 -29.27
N THR A 52 18.44 8.55 -28.87
CA THR A 52 19.09 7.52 -29.69
C THR A 52 18.35 6.18 -29.60
N TRP A 53 18.70 5.24 -30.49
CA TRP A 53 18.23 3.86 -30.38
C TRP A 53 18.70 3.18 -29.09
N GLU A 54 19.90 3.50 -28.61
CA GLU A 54 20.44 2.97 -27.36
C GLU A 54 19.60 3.44 -26.15
N ASP A 55 19.19 4.72 -26.13
CA ASP A 55 18.32 5.26 -25.07
C ASP A 55 16.96 4.53 -25.04
N LEU A 56 16.38 4.28 -26.21
CA LEU A 56 15.12 3.55 -26.34
C LEU A 56 15.27 2.10 -25.87
N LEU A 57 16.33 1.40 -26.30
CA LEU A 57 16.57 0.01 -25.90
C LEU A 57 16.86 -0.12 -24.41
N LYS A 58 17.61 0.81 -23.83
CA LYS A 58 17.84 0.87 -22.39
C LYS A 58 16.53 1.03 -21.63
N SER A 59 15.72 2.03 -21.99
CA SER A 59 14.41 2.25 -21.35
C SER A 59 13.49 1.02 -21.51
N PHE A 60 13.49 0.40 -22.69
CA PHE A 60 12.71 -0.81 -22.95
C PHE A 60 13.14 -1.99 -22.05
N ASN A 61 14.45 -2.27 -21.96
CA ASN A 61 14.96 -3.35 -21.10
C ASN A 61 14.67 -3.08 -19.62
N GLU A 62 14.85 -1.85 -19.13
CA GLU A 62 14.50 -1.46 -17.75
C GLU A 62 13.01 -1.71 -17.44
N LYS A 63 12.11 -1.37 -18.36
CA LYS A 63 10.66 -1.65 -18.21
C LYS A 63 10.37 -3.14 -18.28
N LEU A 64 11.10 -3.89 -19.10
CA LEU A 64 10.93 -5.33 -19.23
C LEU A 64 11.31 -6.06 -17.95
N ASP A 65 12.38 -5.65 -17.27
CA ASP A 65 12.78 -6.22 -15.97
C ASP A 65 11.70 -6.01 -14.90
N ALA A 66 11.18 -4.78 -14.81
CA ALA A 66 10.08 -4.47 -13.90
C ALA A 66 8.82 -5.29 -14.23
N LEU A 67 8.49 -5.44 -15.51
CA LEU A 67 7.36 -6.25 -15.98
C LEU A 67 7.55 -7.73 -15.66
N ALA A 68 8.75 -8.28 -15.90
CA ALA A 68 9.06 -9.68 -15.62
C ALA A 68 8.93 -10.01 -14.12
N LYS A 69 9.45 -9.13 -13.25
CA LYS A 69 9.28 -9.25 -11.80
C LYS A 69 7.79 -9.22 -11.42
N HIS A 70 7.05 -8.24 -11.92
CA HIS A 70 5.63 -8.07 -11.64
C HIS A 70 4.80 -9.28 -12.12
N GLN A 71 5.04 -9.75 -13.35
CA GLN A 71 4.36 -10.91 -13.93
C GLN A 71 4.64 -12.18 -13.12
N TYR A 72 5.90 -12.39 -12.71
CA TYR A 72 6.26 -13.51 -11.85
C TYR A 72 5.50 -13.47 -10.51
N ILE A 73 5.53 -12.35 -9.80
CA ILE A 73 4.86 -12.21 -8.50
C ILE A 73 3.36 -12.43 -8.66
N TRP A 74 2.73 -11.83 -9.66
CA TRP A 74 1.31 -12.03 -9.93
C TRP A 74 0.95 -13.51 -10.11
N ILE A 75 1.63 -14.21 -11.03
CA ILE A 75 1.36 -15.62 -11.32
C ILE A 75 1.55 -16.45 -10.04
N HIS A 76 2.67 -16.23 -9.35
CA HIS A 76 3.01 -16.93 -8.11
C HIS A 76 1.95 -16.72 -7.02
N GLN A 77 1.54 -15.46 -6.76
CA GLN A 77 0.50 -15.16 -5.77
C GLN A 77 -0.81 -15.88 -6.09
N VAL A 78 -1.23 -15.87 -7.36
CA VAL A 78 -2.46 -16.56 -7.80
C VAL A 78 -2.36 -18.07 -7.59
N GLU A 79 -1.22 -18.67 -7.95
CA GLU A 79 -0.97 -20.11 -7.77
C GLU A 79 -0.99 -20.50 -6.30
N GLN A 80 -0.29 -19.75 -5.44
CA GLN A 80 -0.22 -20.01 -4.00
C GLN A 80 -1.59 -19.86 -3.32
N CYS A 81 -2.34 -18.80 -3.64
CA CYS A 81 -3.68 -18.60 -3.10
C CYS A 81 -4.67 -19.67 -3.59
N ARG A 82 -4.53 -20.14 -4.84
CA ARG A 82 -5.34 -21.26 -5.35
C ARG A 82 -4.98 -22.56 -4.65
N ALA A 83 -3.69 -22.85 -4.50
CA ALA A 83 -3.20 -24.04 -3.81
C ALA A 83 -3.69 -24.10 -2.36
N LEU A 84 -3.60 -22.98 -1.62
CA LEU A 84 -4.13 -22.86 -0.27
C LEU A 84 -5.62 -23.24 -0.20
N LYS A 85 -6.47 -22.61 -1.03
CA LYS A 85 -7.92 -22.91 -1.05
C LYS A 85 -8.24 -24.37 -1.40
N ASN A 86 -7.44 -24.98 -2.28
CA ASN A 86 -7.64 -26.37 -2.71
C ASN A 86 -7.13 -27.42 -1.70
N SER A 87 -6.38 -27.00 -0.68
CA SER A 87 -5.73 -27.89 0.29
C SER A 87 -6.08 -27.52 1.74
N LEU A 88 -7.23 -26.87 1.93
CA LEU A 88 -7.71 -26.48 3.26
C LEU A 88 -7.98 -27.73 4.12
N GLN A 89 -7.49 -27.68 5.34
CA GLN A 89 -7.81 -28.66 6.37
C GLN A 89 -9.05 -28.23 7.16
N ASP A 90 -9.66 -29.15 7.91
CA ASP A 90 -10.92 -28.88 8.63
C ASP A 90 -10.78 -27.82 9.75
N HIS A 91 -9.57 -27.63 10.28
CA HIS A 91 -9.25 -26.62 11.29
C HIS A 91 -8.82 -25.27 10.69
N GLU A 92 -8.87 -25.13 9.36
CA GLU A 92 -8.44 -23.95 8.63
C GLU A 92 -9.62 -23.23 7.97
N VAL A 93 -9.52 -21.91 7.89
CA VAL A 93 -10.47 -21.09 7.15
C VAL A 93 -9.75 -20.01 6.37
N VAL A 94 -10.21 -19.74 5.14
CA VAL A 94 -9.76 -18.58 4.35
C VAL A 94 -10.84 -17.51 4.37
N VAL A 95 -10.48 -16.28 4.69
CA VAL A 95 -11.31 -15.09 4.52
C VAL A 95 -10.69 -14.23 3.42
N HIS A 96 -11.26 -14.32 2.21
CA HIS A 96 -10.90 -13.46 1.09
C HIS A 96 -11.80 -12.22 1.12
N MET A 97 -11.23 -11.02 1.16
CA MET A 97 -11.99 -9.79 1.38
C MET A 97 -11.55 -8.65 0.47
N ASP A 98 -12.47 -7.72 0.27
CA ASP A 98 -12.21 -6.43 -0.39
C ASP A 98 -13.29 -5.41 0.02
N PHE A 99 -12.98 -4.11 -0.12
CA PHE A 99 -13.99 -3.08 -0.11
C PHE A 99 -14.57 -2.91 -1.51
N SER A 100 -15.89 -3.06 -1.62
CA SER A 100 -16.56 -2.60 -2.84
C SER A 100 -16.62 -1.08 -2.84
N GLU A 101 -16.52 -0.46 -4.03
CA GLU A 101 -16.79 0.97 -4.16
C GLU A 101 -18.12 1.32 -3.48
N ASN A 102 -18.11 2.42 -2.72
CA ASN A 102 -19.27 2.92 -1.99
C ASN A 102 -20.52 2.95 -2.86
N TYR A 103 -21.63 2.46 -2.31
CA TYR A 103 -22.92 2.56 -2.98
C TYR A 103 -23.51 3.95 -2.76
N ALA A 104 -23.67 4.72 -3.82
CA ALA A 104 -24.46 5.95 -3.77
C ALA A 104 -25.95 5.59 -3.71
N CYS A 105 -26.61 5.93 -2.61
CA CYS A 105 -28.04 5.73 -2.38
C CYS A 105 -28.87 6.50 -3.41
N LYS A 106 -29.95 5.88 -3.92
CA LYS A 106 -30.74 6.37 -5.05
C LYS A 106 -32.24 6.29 -4.74
N LEU A 107 -32.96 7.26 -5.29
CA LEU A 107 -34.42 7.29 -5.34
C LEU A 107 -34.88 6.82 -6.72
N ASN A 108 -36.05 6.17 -6.82
CA ASN A 108 -36.66 5.82 -8.10
C ASN A 108 -36.98 7.07 -8.92
N VAL A 109 -37.53 8.10 -8.27
CA VAL A 109 -37.81 9.41 -8.86
C VAL A 109 -36.97 10.46 -8.15
N GLU A 110 -35.89 10.90 -8.80
CA GLU A 110 -35.07 12.00 -8.27
C GLU A 110 -35.76 13.34 -8.50
N VAL A 111 -36.04 14.08 -7.41
CA VAL A 111 -36.46 15.48 -7.51
C VAL A 111 -35.29 16.30 -8.04
N GLN A 112 -35.55 17.26 -8.94
CA GLN A 112 -34.52 18.05 -9.65
C GLN A 112 -33.46 18.70 -8.72
N SER A 113 -33.81 19.00 -7.46
CA SER A 113 -32.90 19.51 -6.42
C SER A 113 -31.82 18.51 -5.98
N PHE A 114 -32.08 17.21 -6.05
CA PHE A 114 -31.10 16.14 -5.75
C PHE A 114 -30.04 16.01 -6.85
N HIS A 115 -30.36 16.43 -8.08
CA HIS A 115 -29.46 16.36 -9.22
C HIS A 115 -28.41 17.49 -9.23
N PHE A 116 -28.67 18.61 -8.53
CA PHE A 116 -27.85 19.83 -8.60
C PHE A 116 -27.30 20.33 -7.25
N GLY A 117 -27.60 19.70 -6.10
CA GLY A 117 -27.25 20.31 -4.80
C GLY A 117 -27.03 19.41 -3.58
N GLY A 118 -27.11 18.08 -3.67
CA GLY A 118 -26.89 17.18 -2.53
C GLY A 118 -25.94 16.03 -2.88
N SER A 119 -24.88 15.83 -2.09
CA SER A 119 -24.12 14.57 -2.14
C SER A 119 -25.06 13.43 -1.75
N ARG A 120 -25.31 12.49 -2.67
CA ARG A 120 -26.07 11.27 -2.36
C ARG A 120 -25.41 10.61 -1.14
N LYS A 121 -26.21 10.21 -0.14
CA LYS A 121 -25.68 9.41 0.97
C LYS A 121 -24.98 8.18 0.39
N GLN A 122 -23.83 7.85 0.94
CA GLN A 122 -23.02 6.72 0.51
C GLN A 122 -23.04 5.66 1.60
N ALA A 123 -23.14 4.41 1.19
CA ALA A 123 -22.96 3.25 2.06
C ALA A 123 -21.63 2.58 1.73
N THR A 124 -20.82 2.33 2.76
CA THR A 124 -19.62 1.51 2.63
C THR A 124 -20.00 0.04 2.69
N ILE A 125 -19.46 -0.75 1.76
CA ILE A 125 -19.75 -2.18 1.62
C ILE A 125 -18.42 -2.93 1.61
N HIS A 126 -18.12 -3.65 2.69
CA HIS A 126 -16.99 -4.56 2.74
C HIS A 126 -17.49 -5.99 2.52
N THR A 127 -16.94 -6.67 1.52
CA THR A 127 -17.37 -8.00 1.12
C THR A 127 -16.33 -9.04 1.48
N CYS A 128 -16.80 -10.22 1.86
CA CYS A 128 -15.92 -11.35 2.17
C CYS A 128 -16.45 -12.62 1.52
N MET A 129 -15.55 -13.46 1.04
CA MET A 129 -15.80 -14.84 0.69
C MET A 129 -15.01 -15.72 1.63
N VAL A 130 -15.72 -16.47 2.46
CA VAL A 130 -15.14 -17.41 3.42
C VAL A 130 -15.10 -18.79 2.79
N TYR A 131 -13.96 -19.45 2.84
CA TYR A 131 -13.77 -20.82 2.37
C TYR A 131 -13.37 -21.73 3.54
N LYS A 132 -14.10 -22.84 3.69
CA LYS A 132 -13.78 -23.99 4.55
C LYS A 132 -13.66 -25.24 3.66
N SER A 133 -13.17 -26.35 4.20
CA SER A 133 -13.12 -27.64 3.49
C SER A 133 -14.50 -27.97 2.88
N GLY A 134 -14.57 -28.01 1.54
CA GLY A 134 -15.79 -28.31 0.77
C GLY A 134 -16.92 -27.26 0.80
N MET A 135 -16.74 -26.11 1.47
CA MET A 135 -17.80 -25.12 1.66
C MET A 135 -17.31 -23.70 1.43
N SER A 136 -18.21 -22.85 0.93
CA SER A 136 -17.94 -21.42 0.82
C SER A 136 -19.16 -20.58 1.17
N GLN A 137 -18.96 -19.47 1.87
CA GLN A 137 -20.02 -18.57 2.33
C GLN A 137 -19.64 -17.12 2.04
N ALA A 138 -20.51 -16.41 1.34
CA ALA A 138 -20.36 -14.98 1.10
C ALA A 138 -20.92 -14.16 2.27
N TYR A 139 -20.23 -13.08 2.60
CA TYR A 139 -20.65 -12.08 3.57
C TYR A 139 -20.57 -10.69 2.96
N ALA A 140 -21.43 -9.80 3.43
CA ALA A 140 -21.28 -8.37 3.20
C ALA A 140 -21.61 -7.61 4.48
N THR A 141 -20.75 -6.66 4.81
CA THR A 141 -20.89 -5.80 5.97
C THR A 141 -21.11 -4.38 5.49
N ILE A 142 -22.13 -3.72 6.04
CA ILE A 142 -22.62 -2.42 5.57
C ILE A 142 -22.48 -1.42 6.72
N SER A 143 -21.98 -0.22 6.41
CA SER A 143 -21.88 0.90 7.34
C SER A 143 -22.27 2.21 6.68
N ASP A 144 -22.68 3.17 7.50
CA ASP A 144 -22.76 4.59 7.15
C ASP A 144 -21.42 5.33 7.30
N SER A 145 -20.45 4.74 8.00
CA SER A 145 -19.08 5.23 8.02
C SER A 145 -18.41 5.08 6.65
N LEU A 146 -17.72 6.12 6.19
CA LEU A 146 -16.94 6.10 4.95
C LEU A 146 -15.45 5.77 5.19
N ARG A 147 -15.10 5.34 6.41
CA ARG A 147 -13.75 4.92 6.75
C ARG A 147 -13.43 3.60 6.06
N HIS A 148 -12.24 3.54 5.46
CA HIS A 148 -11.69 2.33 4.84
C HIS A 148 -10.33 1.98 5.46
N ASP A 149 -9.96 2.63 6.56
CA ASP A 149 -8.68 2.37 7.22
C ASP A 149 -8.66 0.99 7.89
N GLU A 150 -7.48 0.53 8.33
CA GLU A 150 -7.35 -0.79 8.93
C GLU A 150 -8.29 -1.01 10.13
N ARG A 151 -8.66 0.04 10.87
CA ARG A 151 -9.61 -0.09 11.98
C ARG A 151 -11.01 -0.40 11.47
N ALA A 152 -11.45 0.27 10.42
CA ALA A 152 -12.69 -0.07 9.73
C ALA A 152 -12.64 -1.51 9.21
N VAL A 153 -11.54 -1.96 8.60
CA VAL A 153 -11.37 -3.37 8.17
C VAL A 153 -11.66 -4.33 9.31
N TRP A 154 -11.04 -4.13 10.49
CA TRP A 154 -11.23 -5.03 11.63
C TRP A 154 -12.62 -4.94 12.26
N ALA A 155 -13.25 -3.77 12.26
CA ALA A 155 -14.65 -3.62 12.68
C ALA A 155 -15.60 -4.37 11.74
N HIS A 156 -15.39 -4.26 10.42
CA HIS A 156 -16.14 -4.99 9.40
C HIS A 156 -15.87 -6.52 9.49
N LEU A 157 -14.65 -6.94 9.80
CA LEU A 157 -14.31 -8.35 9.99
C LEU A 157 -14.90 -8.94 11.27
N LYS A 158 -15.03 -8.16 12.35
CA LYS A 158 -15.49 -8.64 13.66
C LYS A 158 -16.73 -9.55 13.58
N PRO A 159 -17.89 -9.13 13.03
CA PRO A 159 -19.08 -9.97 13.01
C PRO A 159 -18.98 -11.16 12.03
N VAL A 160 -18.10 -11.08 11.02
CA VAL A 160 -17.79 -12.23 10.16
C VAL A 160 -16.98 -13.26 10.95
N LEU A 161 -15.95 -12.82 11.66
CA LEU A 161 -15.13 -13.64 12.52
C LEU A 161 -15.95 -14.25 13.68
N ASP A 162 -16.88 -13.49 14.27
CA ASP A 162 -17.78 -13.98 15.33
C ASP A 162 -18.65 -15.16 14.82
N ASP A 163 -19.12 -15.09 13.57
CA ASP A 163 -19.92 -16.16 12.95
C ASP A 163 -19.06 -17.39 12.62
N ILE A 164 -17.90 -17.22 11.98
CA ILE A 164 -17.07 -18.36 11.52
C ILE A 164 -16.35 -19.08 12.66
N LEU A 165 -16.00 -18.36 13.74
CA LEU A 165 -15.26 -18.87 14.90
C LEU A 165 -16.18 -19.33 16.04
N SER A 166 -17.50 -19.29 15.85
CA SER A 166 -18.45 -20.02 16.69
C SER A 166 -18.17 -21.54 16.68
N ASP A 167 -17.57 -22.02 15.60
CA ASP A 167 -17.01 -23.35 15.44
C ASP A 167 -15.61 -23.43 16.07
N THR A 168 -15.52 -24.03 17.25
CA THR A 168 -14.28 -24.13 18.03
C THR A 168 -13.19 -25.01 17.38
N ALA A 169 -13.49 -25.71 16.28
CA ALA A 169 -12.50 -26.52 15.58
C ALA A 169 -11.49 -25.69 14.77
N ILE A 170 -11.80 -24.43 14.47
CA ILE A 170 -10.94 -23.56 13.66
C ILE A 170 -9.81 -23.00 14.52
N THR A 171 -8.56 -23.36 14.21
CA THR A 171 -7.37 -22.84 14.87
C THR A 171 -6.47 -22.01 13.95
N THR A 172 -6.71 -22.07 12.64
CA THR A 172 -5.83 -21.43 11.65
C THR A 172 -6.64 -20.55 10.70
N LEU A 173 -6.23 -19.28 10.58
CA LEU A 173 -6.93 -18.25 9.82
C LEU A 173 -6.07 -17.69 8.69
N HIS A 174 -6.56 -17.81 7.45
CA HIS A 174 -5.89 -17.27 6.29
C HIS A 174 -6.65 -16.08 5.71
N PHE A 175 -6.06 -14.90 5.73
CA PHE A 175 -6.59 -13.73 5.05
C PHE A 175 -6.05 -13.63 3.63
N MET A 176 -6.91 -13.19 2.71
CA MET A 176 -6.54 -12.79 1.36
C MET A 176 -7.16 -11.42 1.07
N SER A 177 -6.38 -10.47 0.57
CA SER A 177 -6.86 -9.15 0.17
C SER A 177 -5.97 -8.55 -0.92
N ASP A 178 -6.36 -7.41 -1.45
CA ASP A 178 -5.45 -6.56 -2.19
C ASP A 178 -4.50 -5.78 -1.25
N GLY A 179 -3.61 -4.97 -1.84
CA GLY A 179 -2.50 -4.30 -1.13
C GLY A 179 -2.54 -2.78 -0.87
N PRO A 180 -3.67 -2.04 -0.86
CA PRO A 180 -3.69 -0.63 -0.50
C PRO A 180 -3.08 -0.36 0.87
N LEU A 181 -2.15 0.60 0.92
CA LEU A 181 -1.46 1.00 2.15
C LEU A 181 -2.42 1.62 3.18
N THR A 182 -3.48 2.26 2.72
CA THR A 182 -4.46 2.89 3.62
C THR A 182 -5.38 1.89 4.29
N GLN A 183 -5.45 0.63 3.81
CA GLN A 183 -6.46 -0.35 4.22
C GLN A 183 -5.81 -1.62 4.80
N TYR A 184 -5.20 -2.45 3.95
CA TYR A 184 -4.76 -3.79 4.33
C TYR A 184 -3.23 -3.92 4.49
N ARG A 185 -2.43 -3.26 3.65
CA ARG A 185 -0.97 -3.46 3.63
C ARG A 185 -0.24 -2.38 4.42
N ASN A 186 -0.46 -2.33 5.74
CA ASN A 186 0.23 -1.38 6.60
C ASN A 186 0.55 -1.92 8.00
N ARG A 187 1.50 -1.26 8.67
CA ARG A 187 2.01 -1.69 9.98
C ARG A 187 0.94 -1.81 11.07
N LYS A 188 -0.11 -0.99 11.01
CA LYS A 188 -1.19 -1.01 12.00
C LYS A 188 -2.08 -2.24 11.77
N ASN A 189 -2.41 -2.55 10.51
CA ASN A 189 -3.10 -3.80 10.18
C ASN A 189 -2.27 -5.03 10.58
N PHE A 190 -0.96 -5.00 10.36
CA PHE A 190 -0.06 -6.10 10.73
C PHE A 190 -0.09 -6.35 12.23
N TYR A 191 -0.07 -5.28 13.04
CA TYR A 191 -0.22 -5.38 14.49
C TYR A 191 -1.59 -5.94 14.89
N LEU A 192 -2.68 -5.45 14.30
CA LEU A 192 -4.04 -5.91 14.60
C LEU A 192 -4.21 -7.40 14.26
N MET A 193 -3.65 -7.84 13.14
CA MET A 193 -3.59 -9.24 12.75
C MET A 193 -2.82 -10.10 13.76
N CYS A 194 -1.72 -9.59 14.30
CA CYS A 194 -0.91 -10.29 15.29
C CYS A 194 -1.49 -10.21 16.72
N THR A 195 -2.70 -9.68 16.91
CA THR A 195 -3.29 -9.49 18.25
C THR A 195 -4.74 -9.97 18.32
N LEU A 196 -5.65 -9.38 17.53
CA LEU A 196 -7.09 -9.59 17.68
C LEU A 196 -7.56 -11.05 17.47
N PRO A 197 -7.08 -11.80 16.47
CA PRO A 197 -7.53 -13.19 16.28
C PRO A 197 -7.09 -14.13 17.40
N PHE A 198 -5.93 -13.89 18.02
CA PHE A 198 -5.44 -14.72 19.14
C PHE A 198 -6.36 -14.64 20.36
N LEU A 199 -7.00 -13.48 20.60
CA LEU A 199 -8.02 -13.32 21.65
C LEU A 199 -9.25 -14.23 21.45
N ARG A 200 -9.38 -14.81 20.26
CA ARG A 200 -10.49 -15.70 19.86
C ARG A 200 -10.05 -17.16 19.74
N GLY A 201 -8.86 -17.51 20.24
CA GLY A 201 -8.36 -18.88 20.24
C GLY A 201 -7.67 -19.33 18.95
N ILE A 202 -7.47 -18.43 17.97
CA ILE A 202 -6.66 -18.71 16.78
C ILE A 202 -5.20 -18.88 17.20
N LYS A 203 -4.54 -19.88 16.61
CA LYS A 203 -3.14 -20.23 16.87
C LYS A 203 -2.21 -19.81 15.75
N GLU A 204 -2.67 -19.88 14.51
CA GLU A 204 -1.87 -19.57 13.33
C GLU A 204 -2.63 -18.66 12.38
N ILE A 205 -1.95 -17.67 11.82
CA ILE A 205 -2.55 -16.69 10.94
C ILE A 205 -1.62 -16.43 9.76
N THR A 206 -2.19 -16.36 8.56
CA THR A 206 -1.47 -15.85 7.38
C THR A 206 -2.27 -14.75 6.71
N TRP A 207 -1.61 -13.72 6.19
CA TRP A 207 -2.23 -12.71 5.33
C TRP A 207 -1.50 -12.69 4.01
N ASN A 208 -2.23 -12.92 2.92
CA ASN A 208 -1.67 -12.99 1.58
C ASN A 208 -2.24 -11.85 0.75
N PHE A 209 -1.34 -11.02 0.22
CA PHE A 209 -1.73 -9.90 -0.61
C PHE A 209 -1.63 -10.26 -2.09
N SER A 210 -2.60 -9.80 -2.89
CA SER A 210 -2.46 -9.86 -4.34
C SER A 210 -1.38 -8.89 -4.83
N GLU A 211 -0.83 -9.17 -6.01
CA GLU A 211 0.00 -8.20 -6.73
C GLU A 211 -0.86 -7.01 -7.20
N LYS A 212 -0.25 -5.84 -7.36
CA LYS A 212 -0.95 -4.61 -7.77
C LYS A 212 -1.67 -4.81 -9.10
N ALA A 213 -2.83 -4.16 -9.29
CA ALA A 213 -3.68 -4.30 -10.49
C ALA A 213 -4.24 -5.71 -10.77
N HIS A 214 -3.92 -6.71 -9.94
CA HIS A 214 -4.36 -8.10 -10.08
C HIS A 214 -5.20 -8.60 -8.89
N GLY A 215 -5.76 -7.69 -8.09
CA GLY A 215 -6.51 -8.01 -6.87
C GLY A 215 -7.96 -8.44 -7.06
N LYS A 216 -8.49 -8.43 -8.28
CA LYS A 216 -9.89 -8.81 -8.53
C LYS A 216 -10.16 -10.27 -8.13
N GLY A 217 -11.23 -10.48 -7.38
CA GLY A 217 -11.55 -11.76 -6.76
C GLY A 217 -13.04 -12.01 -6.57
N ALA A 218 -13.34 -13.07 -5.81
CA ALA A 218 -14.72 -13.40 -5.42
C ALA A 218 -15.43 -12.27 -4.64
N PRO A 219 -14.76 -11.51 -3.74
CA PRO A 219 -15.38 -10.39 -3.04
C PRO A 219 -15.94 -9.31 -3.97
N ASP A 220 -15.27 -9.01 -5.10
CA ASP A 220 -15.80 -8.08 -6.12
C ASP A 220 -17.12 -8.58 -6.72
N GLY A 221 -17.21 -9.89 -6.96
CA GLY A 221 -18.42 -10.53 -7.48
C GLY A 221 -19.60 -10.39 -6.51
N VAL A 222 -19.34 -10.54 -5.21
CA VAL A 222 -20.33 -10.32 -4.14
C VAL A 222 -20.77 -8.86 -4.13
N GLY A 223 -19.83 -7.92 -4.14
CA GLY A 223 -20.13 -6.48 -4.13
C GLY A 223 -20.92 -6.06 -5.36
N GLY A 224 -20.53 -6.54 -6.55
CA GLY A 224 -21.25 -6.31 -7.79
C GLY A 224 -22.67 -6.89 -7.77
N SER A 225 -22.87 -8.06 -7.18
CA SER A 225 -24.20 -8.67 -7.02
C SER A 225 -25.13 -7.83 -6.14
N ILE A 226 -24.62 -7.38 -4.99
CA ILE A 226 -25.33 -6.53 -4.04
C ILE A 226 -25.74 -5.21 -4.70
N LYS A 227 -24.80 -4.51 -5.33
CA LYS A 227 -25.07 -3.22 -5.98
C LYS A 227 -26.06 -3.36 -7.14
N ARG A 228 -25.96 -4.41 -7.95
CA ARG A 228 -26.93 -4.70 -9.01
C ARG A 228 -28.32 -4.98 -8.46
N SER A 229 -28.42 -5.69 -7.33
CA SER A 229 -29.71 -5.96 -6.69
C SER A 229 -30.35 -4.70 -6.13
N ALA A 230 -29.58 -3.86 -5.43
CA ALA A 230 -30.03 -2.56 -4.94
C ALA A 230 -30.46 -1.63 -6.08
N ASP A 231 -29.67 -1.56 -7.15
CA ASP A 231 -30.03 -0.79 -8.33
C ASP A 231 -31.30 -1.32 -9.00
N ALA A 232 -31.46 -2.63 -9.15
CA ALA A 232 -32.67 -3.21 -9.72
C ALA A 232 -33.93 -2.89 -8.89
N PHE A 233 -33.83 -2.95 -7.56
CA PHE A 233 -34.92 -2.54 -6.66
C PHE A 233 -35.31 -1.08 -6.86
N VAL A 234 -34.32 -0.18 -6.97
CA VAL A 234 -34.58 1.23 -7.25
C VAL A 234 -35.24 1.41 -8.62
N HIS A 235 -34.77 0.72 -9.66
CA HIS A 235 -35.40 0.81 -11.00
C HIS A 235 -36.84 0.29 -11.04
N GLN A 236 -37.22 -0.60 -10.12
CA GLN A 236 -38.57 -1.18 -10.05
C GLN A 236 -39.57 -0.34 -9.24
N GLY A 237 -39.19 0.86 -8.77
CA GLY A 237 -40.07 1.72 -7.98
C GLY A 237 -39.67 1.85 -6.51
N GLY A 238 -38.61 1.14 -6.07
CA GLY A 238 -38.11 1.22 -4.72
C GLY A 238 -37.24 2.46 -4.48
N ASP A 239 -37.11 2.83 -3.21
CA ASP A 239 -36.23 3.92 -2.79
C ASP A 239 -35.20 3.39 -1.78
N ILE A 240 -33.95 3.80 -1.95
CA ILE A 240 -32.87 3.56 -0.97
C ILE A 240 -32.24 4.92 -0.69
N GLN A 241 -32.66 5.55 0.40
CA GLN A 241 -32.26 6.91 0.77
C GLN A 241 -31.01 6.96 1.65
N GLY A 242 -30.62 5.82 2.23
CA GLY A 242 -29.45 5.73 3.10
C GLY A 242 -28.93 4.32 3.33
N PRO A 243 -27.78 4.19 4.02
CA PRO A 243 -27.14 2.91 4.29
C PRO A 243 -28.00 1.93 5.09
N GLN A 244 -28.77 2.42 6.07
CA GLN A 244 -29.68 1.59 6.88
C GLN A 244 -30.82 1.00 6.06
N GLU A 245 -31.34 1.75 5.08
CA GLU A 245 -32.36 1.27 4.14
C GLU A 245 -31.77 0.22 3.19
N LEU A 246 -30.55 0.45 2.69
CA LEU A 246 -29.82 -0.53 1.91
C LEU A 246 -29.66 -1.84 2.70
N PHE A 247 -29.22 -1.77 3.95
CA PHE A 247 -29.06 -2.95 4.81
C PHE A 247 -30.40 -3.68 5.02
N SER A 248 -31.46 -2.93 5.33
CA SER A 248 -32.81 -3.49 5.55
C SER A 248 -33.38 -4.16 4.30
N PHE A 249 -33.11 -3.59 3.12
CA PHE A 249 -33.47 -4.18 1.83
C PHE A 249 -32.71 -5.50 1.61
N LEU A 250 -31.40 -5.50 1.86
CA LEU A 250 -30.55 -6.68 1.66
C LEU A 250 -30.91 -7.82 2.62
N GLU A 251 -31.20 -7.54 3.89
CA GLU A 251 -31.64 -8.57 4.84
C GLU A 251 -32.96 -9.24 4.45
N LYS A 252 -33.87 -8.49 3.82
CA LYS A 252 -35.16 -9.02 3.34
C LYS A 252 -35.03 -9.77 2.02
N SER A 253 -33.90 -9.62 1.33
CA SER A 253 -33.67 -10.28 0.05
C SER A 253 -33.42 -11.78 0.24
N SER A 254 -33.92 -12.59 -0.68
CA SER A 254 -33.67 -14.05 -0.73
C SER A 254 -32.25 -14.34 -1.24
N SER A 255 -31.23 -13.85 -0.52
CA SER A 255 -29.82 -13.97 -0.87
C SER A 255 -29.12 -15.05 -0.06
N THR A 256 -28.14 -15.72 -0.65
CA THR A 256 -27.22 -16.61 0.08
C THR A 256 -26.12 -15.83 0.82
N VAL A 257 -25.97 -14.53 0.54
CA VAL A 257 -25.00 -13.65 1.22
C VAL A 257 -25.52 -13.34 2.63
N LYS A 258 -24.66 -13.50 3.63
CA LYS A 258 -24.96 -13.07 5.00
C LYS A 258 -24.63 -11.59 5.17
N PHE A 259 -25.64 -10.80 5.49
CA PHE A 259 -25.48 -9.36 5.72
C PHE A 259 -25.23 -9.06 7.21
N LYS A 260 -24.34 -8.10 7.50
CA LYS A 260 -24.09 -7.58 8.86
C LYS A 260 -24.03 -6.06 8.84
N TRP A 261 -24.56 -5.42 9.88
CA TRP A 261 -24.46 -3.98 10.07
C TRP A 261 -23.26 -3.64 10.94
N ILE A 262 -22.53 -2.57 10.60
CA ILE A 262 -21.42 -2.01 11.38
C ILE A 262 -21.76 -0.57 11.76
N ALA A 263 -21.88 -0.30 13.06
CA ALA A 263 -22.06 1.05 13.56
C ALA A 263 -20.71 1.78 13.67
N GLU A 264 -20.73 3.12 13.62
CA GLU A 264 -19.53 3.94 13.85
C GLU A 264 -18.83 3.59 15.18
N ASP A 265 -19.61 3.35 16.25
CA ASP A 265 -19.08 2.93 17.55
C ASP A 265 -18.28 1.62 17.49
N ASP A 266 -18.61 0.72 16.57
CA ASP A 266 -17.86 -0.52 16.39
C ASP A 266 -16.46 -0.25 15.81
N ILE A 267 -16.34 0.78 14.96
CA ILE A 267 -15.07 1.23 14.37
C ILE A 267 -14.24 1.98 15.42
N VAL A 268 -14.88 2.88 16.18
CA VAL A 268 -14.22 3.65 17.24
C VAL A 268 -13.64 2.74 18.32
N ARG A 269 -14.31 1.63 18.67
CA ARG A 269 -13.76 0.64 19.61
C ARG A 269 -12.46 -0.01 19.12
N VAL A 270 -12.25 -0.10 17.81
CA VAL A 270 -10.99 -0.65 17.25
C VAL A 270 -9.87 0.40 17.29
N ASP A 271 -10.20 1.69 17.34
CA ASP A 271 -9.18 2.75 17.46
C ASP A 271 -8.38 2.59 18.77
N GLU A 272 -9.02 2.15 19.84
CA GLU A 272 -8.39 1.87 21.15
C GLU A 272 -7.42 0.68 21.11
N ALA A 273 -7.57 -0.23 20.14
CA ALA A 273 -6.74 -1.43 20.02
C ALA A 273 -5.38 -1.16 19.38
N VAL A 274 -5.20 -0.02 18.68
CA VAL A 274 -3.96 0.30 17.97
C VAL A 274 -3.08 1.23 18.82
N PRO A 275 -1.85 0.82 19.19
CA PRO A 275 -0.93 1.70 19.90
C PRO A 275 -0.61 2.99 19.13
N ASN A 276 -0.44 4.09 19.86
CA ASN A 276 -0.08 5.40 19.29
C ASN A 276 1.25 5.35 18.52
N ALA A 277 2.20 4.54 19.02
CA ALA A 277 3.49 4.30 18.39
C ALA A 277 3.63 2.82 18.06
N LEU A 278 3.96 2.52 16.80
CA LEU A 278 4.29 1.17 16.35
C LEU A 278 5.63 1.23 15.59
N PRO A 279 6.52 0.23 15.79
CA PRO A 279 7.77 0.17 15.05
C PRO A 279 7.52 0.08 13.54
N VAL A 280 8.45 0.63 12.77
CA VAL A 280 8.36 0.64 11.30
C VAL A 280 8.69 -0.73 10.75
N VAL A 281 7.79 -1.28 9.94
CA VAL A 281 8.01 -2.52 9.17
C VAL A 281 8.63 -2.15 7.82
N LYS A 282 9.95 -2.30 7.69
CA LYS A 282 10.69 -1.97 6.47
C LYS A 282 10.22 -2.84 5.28
N GLY A 283 10.22 -2.28 4.08
CA GLY A 283 9.87 -3.02 2.86
C GLY A 283 8.38 -3.37 2.72
N THR A 284 7.48 -2.70 3.46
CA THR A 284 6.03 -2.99 3.47
C THR A 284 5.41 -3.16 2.08
N LEU A 285 5.81 -2.35 1.10
CA LEU A 285 5.29 -2.43 -0.27
C LEU A 285 5.66 -3.73 -1.00
N GLY A 286 6.80 -4.34 -0.67
CA GLY A 286 7.25 -5.60 -1.24
C GLY A 286 6.64 -6.82 -0.57
N ILE A 287 5.98 -6.66 0.59
CA ILE A 287 5.40 -7.78 1.34
C ILE A 287 4.16 -8.31 0.63
N HIS A 288 4.15 -9.62 0.36
CA HIS A 288 3.01 -10.35 -0.17
C HIS A 288 2.47 -11.43 0.75
N GLN A 289 3.25 -11.82 1.76
CA GLN A 289 2.77 -12.72 2.80
C GLN A 289 3.27 -12.30 4.16
N ILE A 290 2.36 -12.37 5.14
CA ILE A 290 2.65 -12.28 6.56
C ILE A 290 2.19 -13.58 7.20
N THR A 291 2.98 -14.13 8.11
CA THR A 291 2.62 -15.28 8.92
C THR A 291 2.90 -15.00 10.39
N THR A 292 2.03 -15.44 11.29
CA THR A 292 2.20 -15.31 12.73
C THR A 292 1.59 -16.52 13.43
N ASP A 293 2.30 -17.04 14.42
CA ASP A 293 1.87 -18.09 15.35
C ASP A 293 1.93 -17.61 16.81
N THR A 294 2.40 -16.38 17.02
CA THR A 294 2.73 -15.82 18.31
C THR A 294 2.26 -14.37 18.36
N PRO A 295 1.45 -13.97 19.37
CA PRO A 295 1.00 -12.60 19.50
C PRO A 295 2.15 -11.59 19.46
N GLY A 296 1.97 -10.52 18.68
CA GLY A 296 2.96 -9.45 18.54
C GLY A 296 4.22 -9.79 17.73
N LYS A 297 4.35 -11.02 17.21
CA LYS A 297 5.46 -11.42 16.34
C LYS A 297 4.94 -11.83 14.99
N MET A 298 5.68 -11.52 13.94
CA MET A 298 5.35 -11.92 12.58
C MET A 298 6.60 -12.25 11.77
N CYS A 299 6.40 -13.08 10.76
CA CYS A 299 7.29 -13.27 9.65
C CYS A 299 6.67 -12.63 8.40
N HIS A 300 7.49 -12.09 7.51
CA HIS A 300 7.01 -11.60 6.22
C HIS A 300 7.90 -12.01 5.04
N ARG A 301 7.31 -12.06 3.84
CA ARG A 301 7.97 -12.50 2.60
C ARG A 301 7.59 -11.62 1.42
N GLU A 302 8.48 -11.55 0.42
CA GLU A 302 8.19 -10.88 -0.86
C GLU A 302 7.19 -11.63 -1.74
N VAL A 303 7.01 -12.93 -1.49
CA VAL A 303 6.03 -13.79 -2.14
C VAL A 303 5.41 -14.76 -1.14
N SER A 304 4.14 -15.12 -1.33
CA SER A 304 3.46 -16.15 -0.54
C SER A 304 4.14 -17.50 -0.68
N CYS A 305 4.18 -18.26 0.40
CA CYS A 305 4.79 -19.57 0.42
C CYS A 305 3.88 -20.57 1.16
N PHE A 306 3.43 -21.58 0.43
CA PHE A 306 2.77 -22.77 0.95
C PHE A 306 3.46 -24.07 0.48
N CYS A 307 4.72 -23.99 0.03
CA CYS A 307 5.48 -25.14 -0.50
C CYS A 307 5.50 -26.34 0.46
N LEU A 308 5.69 -26.10 1.76
CA LEU A 308 5.71 -27.15 2.78
C LEU A 308 4.38 -27.90 2.85
N ARG A 309 3.25 -27.20 2.71
CA ARG A 309 1.92 -27.82 2.65
C ARG A 309 1.78 -28.74 1.44
N LEU A 310 2.41 -28.37 0.33
CA LEU A 310 2.39 -29.12 -0.91
C LEU A 310 3.44 -30.24 -0.98
N GLY A 311 4.26 -30.41 0.07
CA GLY A 311 5.37 -31.38 0.07
C GLY A 311 6.47 -31.01 -0.93
N LEU A 312 6.58 -29.74 -1.33
CA LEU A 312 7.53 -29.25 -2.32
C LEU A 312 8.78 -28.67 -1.65
N GLN A 313 9.93 -28.81 -2.32
CA GLN A 313 11.14 -28.07 -1.95
C GLN A 313 10.88 -26.57 -2.11
N CYS A 314 11.17 -25.79 -1.06
CA CYS A 314 10.84 -24.37 -1.04
C CYS A 314 11.95 -23.52 -1.69
N GLU A 315 11.59 -22.78 -2.74
CA GLU A 315 12.45 -21.80 -3.41
C GLU A 315 11.95 -20.35 -3.23
N CYS A 316 10.94 -20.12 -2.38
CA CYS A 316 10.28 -18.83 -2.18
C CYS A 316 11.08 -17.81 -1.35
N GLY A 317 12.38 -18.06 -1.12
CA GLY A 317 13.24 -17.27 -0.23
C GLY A 317 12.99 -17.52 1.26
N SER A 318 13.82 -16.92 2.10
CA SER A 318 13.67 -16.98 3.57
C SER A 318 12.75 -15.86 4.07
N PRO A 319 11.93 -16.11 5.11
CA PRO A 319 11.11 -15.08 5.71
C PRO A 319 11.96 -14.11 6.55
N SER A 320 11.52 -12.85 6.63
CA SER A 320 12.05 -11.85 7.55
C SER A 320 11.23 -11.82 8.82
N LEU A 321 11.89 -11.89 9.97
CA LEU A 321 11.26 -11.84 11.29
C LEU A 321 11.06 -10.39 11.74
N PHE A 322 9.94 -10.14 12.43
CA PHE A 322 9.62 -8.86 13.01
C PHE A 322 8.87 -9.04 14.33
N ASP A 323 9.19 -8.21 15.32
CA ASP A 323 8.60 -8.24 16.65
C ASP A 323 8.15 -6.82 17.04
N PHE A 324 6.84 -6.65 17.28
CA PHE A 324 6.25 -5.37 17.65
C PHE A 324 6.63 -4.92 19.08
N HIS A 325 7.10 -5.83 19.93
CA HIS A 325 7.47 -5.57 21.33
C HIS A 325 8.97 -5.27 21.53
N SER A 326 9.81 -5.63 20.56
CA SER A 326 11.27 -5.43 20.63
C SER A 326 11.71 -3.95 20.58
N GLY A 327 10.78 -3.00 20.39
CA GLY A 327 11.04 -1.56 20.39
C GLY A 327 11.13 -0.88 21.76
N ASN A 328 10.87 -1.58 22.87
CA ASN A 328 10.91 -1.02 24.24
C ASN A 328 12.08 -1.51 25.10
N ALA A 329 13.01 -2.29 24.55
CA ALA A 329 14.22 -2.72 25.25
C ALA A 329 15.45 -2.02 24.66
N ALA A 330 15.88 -0.93 25.29
CA ALA A 330 17.20 -0.38 25.06
C ALA A 330 18.27 -1.38 25.55
N SER A 331 19.32 -1.52 24.75
CA SER A 331 20.68 -1.90 25.12
C SER A 331 20.94 -3.36 25.57
N SER A 332 21.64 -4.13 24.73
CA SER A 332 23.03 -4.57 25.01
C SER A 332 23.53 -5.66 24.04
N THR A 333 24.74 -5.42 23.50
CA THR A 333 25.73 -6.39 22.94
C THR A 333 25.32 -7.11 21.64
N SER A 334 26.05 -7.09 20.52
CA SER A 334 27.51 -7.14 20.34
C SER A 334 27.98 -6.45 19.05
N SER A 335 29.20 -5.91 19.13
CA SER A 335 30.02 -5.22 18.12
C SER A 335 30.12 -5.89 16.75
N THR A 336 29.93 -5.11 15.68
CA THR A 336 30.87 -5.01 14.53
C THR A 336 30.66 -3.66 13.83
N THR A 337 31.77 -3.00 13.56
CA THR A 337 31.95 -1.63 13.07
C THR A 337 31.42 -1.44 11.64
N SER A 338 30.49 -0.49 11.43
CA SER A 338 30.30 0.17 10.13
C SER A 338 29.59 1.51 10.32
N THR A 339 30.23 2.57 9.82
CA THR A 339 29.85 3.99 9.86
C THR A 339 28.37 4.22 9.60
N THR A 340 27.68 4.79 10.58
CA THR A 340 26.22 4.90 10.68
C THR A 340 25.63 6.00 9.80
N THR A 341 24.65 5.62 8.97
CA THR A 341 23.71 6.48 8.24
C THR A 341 22.79 7.32 9.15
N GLU A 342 22.80 7.08 10.46
CA GLU A 342 22.05 7.87 11.46
C GLU A 342 22.65 9.28 11.69
N ASP A 343 23.91 9.52 11.33
CA ASP A 343 24.63 10.77 11.64
C ASP A 343 24.26 11.96 10.72
N LEU A 344 23.34 11.80 9.77
CA LEU A 344 22.89 12.89 8.90
C LEU A 344 21.63 13.61 9.41
N VAL A 345 20.83 12.97 10.26
CA VAL A 345 19.56 13.55 10.74
C VAL A 345 19.82 14.86 11.49
N GLY A 346 19.14 15.93 11.08
CA GLY A 346 19.29 17.28 11.60
C GLY A 346 20.37 18.12 10.90
N LYS A 347 21.27 17.52 10.09
CA LYS A 347 22.30 18.25 9.35
C LYS A 347 21.73 18.92 8.10
N MET A 348 22.34 20.04 7.71
CA MET A 348 22.06 20.72 6.44
C MET A 348 22.88 20.09 5.33
N VAL A 349 22.25 19.88 4.18
CA VAL A 349 22.85 19.21 3.02
C VAL A 349 22.53 19.96 1.73
N ILE A 350 23.43 19.84 0.76
CA ILE A 350 23.15 20.11 -0.64
C ILE A 350 22.81 18.78 -1.30
N VAL A 351 21.62 18.68 -1.87
CA VAL A 351 21.14 17.51 -2.60
C VAL A 351 20.89 17.87 -4.06
N SER A 352 21.27 16.99 -4.97
CA SER A 352 21.04 17.17 -6.40
C SER A 352 19.82 16.38 -6.83
N TYR A 353 18.85 17.06 -7.42
CA TYR A 353 17.68 16.41 -8.03
C TYR A 353 17.46 16.96 -9.44
N ASP A 354 17.38 16.06 -10.43
CA ASP A 354 17.26 16.40 -11.85
C ASP A 354 18.33 17.42 -12.33
N LYS A 355 19.60 17.17 -11.92
CA LYS A 355 20.77 18.01 -12.22
C LYS A 355 20.66 19.46 -11.71
N LYS A 356 19.84 19.70 -10.69
CA LYS A 356 19.75 20.98 -10.00
C LYS A 356 20.08 20.81 -8.51
N PRO A 357 20.89 21.71 -7.94
CA PRO A 357 21.19 21.67 -6.52
C PRO A 357 20.06 22.28 -5.69
N PHE A 358 19.81 21.69 -4.53
CA PHE A 358 18.86 22.16 -3.52
C PHE A 358 19.53 22.13 -2.16
N VAL A 359 19.24 23.12 -1.33
CA VAL A 359 19.69 23.18 0.07
C VAL A 359 18.54 22.70 0.94
N GLY A 360 18.82 21.83 1.92
CA GLY A 360 17.78 21.38 2.83
C GLY A 360 18.32 20.73 4.10
N GLN A 361 17.43 20.50 5.06
CA GLN A 361 17.74 19.81 6.31
C GLN A 361 17.24 18.38 6.24
N VAL A 362 18.12 17.43 6.58
CA VAL A 362 17.74 16.02 6.71
C VAL A 362 16.81 15.86 7.91
N GLN A 363 15.56 15.51 7.67
CA GLN A 363 14.57 15.24 8.72
C GLN A 363 14.65 13.79 9.20
N ASN A 364 15.00 12.87 8.29
CA ASN A 364 15.07 11.46 8.59
C ASN A 364 16.01 10.73 7.62
N VAL A 365 16.59 9.62 8.05
CA VAL A 365 17.37 8.72 7.19
C VAL A 365 16.81 7.31 7.30
N VAL A 366 16.40 6.73 6.18
CA VAL A 366 15.78 5.41 6.08
C VAL A 366 16.57 4.57 5.07
N GLY A 367 17.61 3.89 5.55
CA GLY A 367 18.47 3.07 4.70
C GLY A 367 19.37 3.94 3.81
N GLU A 368 19.24 3.80 2.50
CA GLU A 368 19.92 4.68 1.53
C GLU A 368 19.07 5.89 1.13
N GLU A 369 17.83 6.02 1.61
CA GLU A 369 16.99 7.18 1.33
C GLU A 369 17.05 8.17 2.50
N ILE A 370 17.19 9.45 2.19
CA ILE A 370 17.17 10.56 3.15
C ILE A 370 15.96 11.45 2.87
N GLU A 371 15.18 11.72 3.90
CA GLU A 371 14.07 12.67 3.84
C GLU A 371 14.63 14.05 4.12
N VAL A 372 14.57 14.95 3.14
CA VAL A 372 15.12 16.30 3.25
C VAL A 372 14.00 17.30 3.10
N SER A 373 13.91 18.23 4.05
CA SER A 373 13.11 19.43 3.89
C SER A 373 13.94 20.47 3.16
N CYS A 374 13.51 20.89 1.97
CA CYS A 374 14.27 21.78 1.10
C CYS A 374 13.86 23.24 1.24
N MET A 375 14.86 24.12 1.15
CA MET A 375 14.70 25.57 1.07
C MET A 375 14.50 25.99 -0.39
N GLN A 376 13.73 27.06 -0.60
CA GLN A 376 13.56 27.68 -1.90
C GLN A 376 14.59 28.81 -2.10
N GLN A 377 15.34 28.76 -3.20
CA GLN A 377 16.25 29.85 -3.59
C GLN A 377 15.45 31.05 -4.14
N ILE A 378 15.74 32.26 -3.65
CA ILE A 378 15.14 33.51 -4.15
C ILE A 378 16.03 34.11 -5.24
N GLY A 379 15.57 33.96 -6.50
CA GLY A 379 16.33 34.41 -7.67
C GLY A 379 17.60 33.56 -7.89
N LYS A 380 18.62 34.14 -8.52
CA LYS A 380 19.93 33.49 -8.75
C LYS A 380 21.00 33.95 -7.76
N LYS A 381 20.59 34.33 -6.55
CA LYS A 381 21.50 34.88 -5.51
C LYS A 381 21.64 33.87 -4.37
N ASN A 382 22.66 34.05 -3.54
CA ASN A 382 22.85 33.32 -2.28
C ASN A 382 21.81 33.79 -1.24
N ASN A 383 20.55 33.39 -1.42
CA ASN A 383 19.44 33.73 -0.54
C ASN A 383 18.35 32.66 -0.63
N PHE A 384 18.03 32.04 0.50
CA PHE A 384 17.18 30.87 0.62
C PHE A 384 16.10 31.09 1.68
N VAL A 385 14.91 30.56 1.44
CA VAL A 385 13.78 30.67 2.38
C VAL A 385 13.10 29.33 2.57
N TRP A 386 12.65 29.06 3.79
CA TRP A 386 11.76 27.93 4.04
C TRP A 386 10.38 28.22 3.41
N PRO A 387 9.85 27.32 2.57
CA PRO A 387 8.54 27.52 1.97
C PRO A 387 7.42 27.47 3.02
N GLN A 388 6.30 28.17 2.78
CA GLN A 388 5.15 28.19 3.71
C GLN A 388 4.51 26.80 3.89
N VAL A 389 4.55 25.97 2.85
CA VAL A 389 4.23 24.54 2.93
C VAL A 389 5.57 23.82 2.81
N SER A 390 5.94 23.05 3.83
CA SER A 390 7.23 22.36 3.85
C SER A 390 7.39 21.46 2.63
N ASP A 391 8.43 21.71 1.85
CA ASP A 391 8.83 20.86 0.71
C ASP A 391 9.69 19.73 1.25
N VAL A 392 9.07 18.61 1.60
CA VAL A 392 9.72 17.45 2.21
C VAL A 392 9.63 16.28 1.22
N ILE A 393 10.78 15.83 0.74
CA ILE A 393 10.87 14.72 -0.21
C ILE A 393 12.03 13.80 0.14
N TYR A 394 11.98 12.58 -0.41
CA TYR A 394 13.04 11.60 -0.27
C TYR A 394 14.05 11.73 -1.41
N TYR A 395 15.33 11.70 -1.04
CA TYR A 395 16.51 11.62 -1.91
C TYR A 395 17.25 10.33 -1.61
N PHE A 396 18.10 9.84 -2.52
CA PHE A 396 19.07 8.79 -2.15
C PHE A 396 20.32 9.42 -1.53
N ASN A 397 21.07 8.64 -0.76
CA ASN A 397 22.34 9.06 -0.17
C ASN A 397 23.34 9.44 -1.28
N SER A 398 23.28 8.79 -2.45
CA SER A 398 24.03 9.16 -3.65
C SER A 398 23.71 10.56 -4.20
N ASP A 399 22.55 11.12 -3.83
CA ASP A 399 22.10 12.44 -4.27
C ASP A 399 22.62 13.56 -3.35
N VAL A 400 23.18 13.23 -2.17
CA VAL A 400 23.87 14.18 -1.30
C VAL A 400 25.19 14.58 -1.93
N LYS A 401 25.36 15.88 -2.18
CA LYS A 401 26.56 16.44 -2.80
C LYS A 401 27.49 17.07 -1.78
N ALA A 402 26.94 17.65 -0.73
CA ALA A 402 27.71 18.14 0.41
C ALA A 402 26.87 18.17 1.68
N ILE A 403 27.54 18.03 2.83
CA ILE A 403 27.00 18.43 4.14
C ILE A 403 27.54 19.82 4.39
N ILE A 404 26.66 20.77 4.69
CA ILE A 404 27.01 22.19 4.81
C ILE A 404 26.74 22.71 6.22
N ALA A 405 27.31 23.87 6.54
CA ALA A 405 26.97 24.57 7.77
C ALA A 405 25.51 25.04 7.76
N GLU A 406 24.97 25.32 8.95
CA GLU A 406 23.62 25.89 9.04
C GLU A 406 23.59 27.29 8.39
N PRO A 407 22.69 27.54 7.42
CA PRO A 407 22.65 28.81 6.70
C PRO A 407 22.49 30.02 7.62
N GLU A 408 23.35 31.02 7.46
CA GLU A 408 23.34 32.23 8.25
C GLU A 408 22.08 33.06 7.96
N PRO A 409 21.37 33.58 8.97
CA PRO A 409 20.21 34.44 8.76
C PRO A 409 20.62 35.74 8.05
N SER A 410 19.98 36.01 6.90
CA SER A 410 20.14 37.24 6.11
C SER A 410 19.03 38.25 6.43
N THR A 411 17.81 37.76 6.67
CA THR A 411 16.67 38.52 7.21
C THR A 411 15.90 37.64 8.20
N SER A 412 14.80 38.15 8.78
CA SER A 412 13.91 37.35 9.65
C SER A 412 13.22 36.19 8.92
N ARG A 413 13.25 36.15 7.59
CA ARG A 413 12.59 35.12 6.77
C ARG A 413 13.50 34.44 5.75
N SER A 414 14.77 34.82 5.68
CA SER A 414 15.71 34.29 4.69
C SER A 414 17.10 34.09 5.25
N SER A 415 17.79 33.09 4.71
CA SER A 415 19.15 32.72 5.09
C SER A 415 20.07 32.67 3.87
N LYS A 416 21.37 32.81 4.10
CA LYS A 416 22.44 32.73 3.10
C LYS A 416 23.41 31.61 3.48
N LEU A 417 23.96 30.92 2.49
CA LEU A 417 25.06 30.00 2.69
C LEU A 417 26.35 30.77 2.99
N SER A 418 27.33 30.12 3.61
CA SER A 418 28.70 30.62 3.67
C SER A 418 29.28 30.76 2.25
N ASP A 419 30.35 31.53 2.06
CA ASP A 419 30.95 31.70 0.73
C ASP A 419 31.46 30.35 0.17
N GLU A 420 32.00 29.48 1.03
CA GLU A 420 32.48 28.14 0.67
C GLU A 420 31.34 27.16 0.30
N ASP A 421 30.25 27.17 1.06
CA ASP A 421 29.06 26.36 0.78
C ASP A 421 28.31 26.88 -0.46
N TRP A 422 28.36 28.18 -0.72
CA TRP A 422 27.77 28.79 -1.92
C TRP A 422 28.55 28.44 -3.18
N ASP A 423 29.89 28.45 -3.14
CA ASP A 423 30.71 27.99 -4.26
C ASP A 423 30.47 26.50 -4.54
N THR A 424 30.32 25.69 -3.49
CA THR A 424 29.93 24.28 -3.59
C THR A 424 28.54 24.13 -4.23
N PHE A 425 27.55 24.92 -3.81
CA PHE A 425 26.21 24.92 -4.37
C PHE A 425 26.18 25.31 -5.86
N VAL A 426 26.98 26.29 -6.28
CA VAL A 426 27.03 26.75 -7.68
C VAL A 426 27.80 25.79 -8.60
N SER A 427 28.75 25.04 -8.04
CA SER A 427 29.55 24.04 -8.76
C SER A 427 28.87 22.67 -8.94
N THR A 428 27.76 22.45 -8.24
CA THR A 428 26.94 21.22 -8.25
C THR A 428 25.88 21.27 -9.35
#